data_AF-A0A1Q3SSG8-F1
#
_entry.id   AF-A0A1Q3SSG8-F1
#
_cell.length_a   1.000
_cell.length_b   1.000
_cell.length_c   1.000
_cell.angle_alpha   90.00
_cell.angle_beta   90.00
_cell.angle_gamma   90.00
#
_symmetry.space_group_name_H-M   'P 1'
#
loop_
_entity.id
_entity.type
_entity.pdbx_description
1 polymer ?
#
loop_
_entity_poly.entity_id
_entity_poly.type
_entity_poly.pdbx_seq_one_letter_code
_entity_poly.pdbx_strand_id
1 'polypeptide(L)'
;MKRKATLAKKKQPSHKIQKQEATNNVDLMNIDFLLTHILSFVPAYRLVGKNAITSVSKKWKKLLTENKYFNKKSFKEILSSCQQHPEGALHILSDETLISHFTFKQIIRIAGYNKELAKELIGDFQDSNDLVALSGQYCEIAMDVVKDPERHTKLTEFSLYKLGLKYTEVALYILKNAELRSRLSNDTLIALGQQHLEVANYLHDNPGSLTYDDLLLIDSAHYERAENIVKTQELCNNLNGEQLAKLGQQHLNIAKIILERPTLCKKLNVSNLCMLAENHSEISKHLLSKDEFCDEVSREDLMLLHIKNIEIANLIFDNAKLFVKLDANAITLLGAHHLQIAQRILKMSELQLSPQHLCSIGRWHSEVAEHILNTPALCDELSGGELAKLGKNHERIAKRIINTPTFWDKLTAENLIKLSRKHPKIIDLIINNRILIDKIITADLLSSFGENFAIANFGNENLLAIPSRERTRLFPSKFLRIEAALSTAKALLLPTNKMQP
;
A
#
# COMPACT_ATOMS: atom_id res chain seq x y z
N MET A 1 59.28 2.96 67.83
CA MET A 1 60.71 2.59 67.68
C MET A 1 60.88 1.74 66.42
N LYS A 2 62.07 1.79 65.77
CA LYS A 2 62.82 0.75 64.97
C LYS A 2 62.04 -0.46 64.38
N ARG A 3 62.35 -1.05 63.21
CA ARG A 3 63.16 -0.75 61.99
C ARG A 3 63.07 -2.00 61.08
N LYS A 4 62.98 -1.84 59.74
CA LYS A 4 63.49 -2.73 58.65
C LYS A 4 63.15 -4.25 58.60
N ALA A 5 63.12 -4.74 57.34
CA ALA A 5 63.73 -6.00 56.83
C ALA A 5 62.82 -7.07 56.20
N THR A 6 62.83 -6.99 54.87
CA THR A 6 62.65 -7.94 53.76
C THR A 6 63.03 -9.44 53.92
N LEU A 7 62.54 -10.24 52.95
CA LEU A 7 63.15 -11.41 52.27
C LEU A 7 62.84 -12.87 52.70
N ALA A 8 61.75 -13.40 52.11
CA ALA A 8 61.61 -14.65 51.33
C ALA A 8 62.24 -16.01 51.76
N LYS A 9 61.42 -17.09 51.67
CA LYS A 9 61.63 -18.29 50.79
C LYS A 9 60.71 -19.49 51.15
N LYS A 10 59.89 -20.00 50.20
CA LYS A 10 60.07 -21.33 49.54
C LYS A 10 58.88 -21.76 48.66
N LYS A 11 59.22 -22.62 47.69
CA LYS A 11 58.53 -23.13 46.49
C LYS A 11 57.14 -23.78 46.68
N GLN A 12 56.38 -23.80 45.57
CA GLN A 12 55.17 -24.59 45.30
C GLN A 12 55.44 -26.12 45.38
N PRO A 13 54.38 -26.96 45.35
CA PRO A 13 54.02 -27.54 44.05
C PRO A 13 52.54 -27.36 43.63
N SER A 14 52.29 -27.55 42.34
CA SER A 14 51.01 -27.40 41.66
C SER A 14 50.12 -28.64 41.75
N HIS A 15 48.79 -28.45 41.77
CA HIS A 15 47.86 -29.30 41.00
C HIS A 15 46.55 -28.55 40.65
N LYS A 16 46.16 -28.63 39.36
CA LYS A 16 44.75 -28.51 38.91
C LYS A 16 44.02 -29.80 39.39
N ILE A 17 42.71 -29.98 39.43
CA ILE A 17 41.51 -29.40 38.78
C ILE A 17 40.36 -29.54 39.83
N GLN A 18 39.12 -29.04 39.72
CA GLN A 18 38.29 -28.54 38.60
C GLN A 18 37.59 -27.20 38.98
N LYS A 19 36.66 -26.74 38.13
CA LYS A 19 35.46 -25.98 38.51
C LYS A 19 34.26 -26.81 38.02
N GLN A 20 33.25 -27.01 38.86
CA GLN A 20 31.99 -27.63 38.43
C GLN A 20 31.25 -26.70 37.48
N GLU A 21 30.80 -27.24 36.35
CA GLU A 21 29.90 -26.55 35.43
C GLU A 21 28.49 -26.57 36.03
N ALA A 22 28.05 -25.43 36.55
CA ALA A 22 26.65 -25.22 36.86
C ALA A 22 25.90 -24.98 35.54
N THR A 23 25.26 -26.02 35.03
CA THR A 23 24.33 -25.96 33.88
C THR A 23 23.06 -25.21 34.26
N ASN A 24 23.16 -23.89 34.39
CA ASN A 24 22.00 -23.02 34.44
C ASN A 24 21.44 -22.85 33.03
N ASN A 25 20.51 -23.74 32.67
CA ASN A 25 19.52 -23.48 31.62
C ASN A 25 18.65 -22.28 32.05
N VAL A 26 19.17 -21.08 31.90
CA VAL A 26 18.33 -19.89 31.72
C VAL A 26 18.00 -19.85 30.25
N ASP A 27 16.71 -19.92 29.95
CA ASP A 27 16.16 -19.85 28.60
C ASP A 27 16.56 -18.49 28.00
N LEU A 28 17.64 -18.51 27.20
CA LEU A 28 18.22 -17.34 26.57
C LEU A 28 17.25 -16.88 25.49
N MET A 29 16.35 -15.96 25.86
CA MET A 29 15.58 -15.17 24.91
C MET A 29 16.49 -14.80 23.74
N ASN A 30 16.15 -15.29 22.55
CA ASN A 30 16.99 -15.14 21.37
C ASN A 30 17.41 -13.66 21.27
N ILE A 31 18.72 -13.41 21.20
CA ILE A 31 19.27 -12.06 21.17
C ILE A 31 18.65 -11.27 20.00
N ASP A 32 18.32 -11.93 18.88
CA ASP A 32 17.61 -11.31 17.76
C ASP A 32 16.17 -10.92 18.09
N PHE A 33 15.45 -11.71 18.88
CA PHE A 33 14.11 -11.37 19.36
C PHE A 33 14.14 -10.17 20.30
N LEU A 34 15.05 -10.19 21.29
CA LEU A 34 15.26 -9.06 22.20
C LEU A 34 15.65 -7.77 21.46
N LEU A 35 16.54 -7.87 20.47
CA LEU A 35 16.96 -6.73 19.66
C LEU A 35 15.83 -6.22 18.77
N THR A 36 15.11 -7.10 18.09
CA THR A 36 13.94 -6.72 17.29
C THR A 36 12.89 -6.02 18.16
N HIS A 37 12.64 -6.54 19.37
CA HIS A 37 11.71 -5.93 20.31
C HIS A 37 12.20 -4.55 20.77
N ILE A 38 13.44 -4.41 21.23
CA ILE A 38 14.03 -3.12 21.63
C ILE A 38 13.97 -2.11 20.47
N LEU A 39 14.44 -2.49 19.28
CA LEU A 39 14.49 -1.64 18.09
C LEU A 39 13.11 -1.22 17.57
N SER A 40 12.05 -1.96 17.90
CA SER A 40 10.67 -1.57 17.58
C SER A 40 10.21 -0.31 18.33
N PHE A 41 10.78 -0.05 19.52
CA PHE A 41 10.54 1.17 20.30
C PHE A 41 11.57 2.29 20.05
N VAL A 42 12.59 2.05 19.21
CA VAL A 42 13.60 3.07 18.91
C VAL A 42 13.15 3.89 17.68
N PRO A 43 12.98 5.23 17.84
CA PRO A 43 12.62 6.10 16.72
C PRO A 43 13.59 5.98 15.55
N ALA A 44 13.08 6.06 14.31
CA ALA A 44 13.88 5.90 13.10
C ALA A 44 15.11 6.84 13.07
N TYR A 45 14.96 8.09 13.54
CA TYR A 45 16.03 9.10 13.63
C TYR A 45 17.16 8.76 14.61
N ARG A 46 16.96 7.77 15.49
CA ARG A 46 17.98 7.20 16.38
C ARG A 46 18.62 5.93 15.82
N LEU A 47 18.20 5.49 14.63
CA LEU A 47 18.76 4.32 13.93
C LEU A 47 19.44 4.69 12.60
N VAL A 48 19.06 5.82 11.99
CA VAL A 48 19.69 6.38 10.79
C VAL A 48 20.15 7.82 11.03
N GLY A 49 21.16 8.28 10.29
CA GLY A 49 21.67 9.65 10.32
C GLY A 49 22.79 9.92 11.32
N LYS A 50 23.16 11.19 11.48
CA LYS A 50 24.18 11.70 12.43
C LYS A 50 23.86 11.29 13.88
N ASN A 51 22.58 11.27 14.24
CA ASN A 51 22.06 10.98 15.59
C ASN A 51 21.82 9.47 15.88
N ALA A 52 22.26 8.57 14.99
CA ALA A 52 22.09 7.13 15.16
C ALA A 52 22.82 6.59 16.41
N ILE A 53 22.22 5.62 17.11
CA ILE A 53 22.79 4.98 18.31
C ILE A 53 24.18 4.35 18.07
N THR A 54 24.51 4.05 16.81
CA THR A 54 25.81 3.54 16.36
C THR A 54 26.91 4.59 16.30
N SER A 55 26.60 5.90 16.28
CA SER A 55 27.59 6.97 16.46
C SER A 55 27.99 7.12 17.93
N VAL A 56 27.06 6.81 18.85
CA VAL A 56 27.24 6.97 20.30
C VAL A 56 27.93 5.76 20.97
N SER A 57 27.82 4.55 20.41
CA SER A 57 28.41 3.35 21.03
C SER A 57 28.99 2.35 20.02
N LYS A 58 30.27 2.02 20.20
CA LYS A 58 30.97 0.97 19.46
C LYS A 58 30.36 -0.42 19.66
N LYS A 59 29.76 -0.69 20.83
CA LYS A 59 29.06 -1.96 21.12
C LYS A 59 27.78 -2.06 20.28
N TRP A 60 26.93 -1.02 20.29
CA TRP A 60 25.74 -0.96 19.44
C TRP A 60 26.09 -1.00 17.95
N LYS A 61 27.13 -0.28 17.52
CA LYS A 61 27.60 -0.34 16.12
C LYS A 61 27.98 -1.75 15.69
N LYS A 62 28.81 -2.45 16.47
CA LYS A 62 29.20 -3.84 16.19
C LYS A 62 27.96 -4.74 16.09
N LEU A 63 27.14 -4.72 17.13
CA LEU A 63 26.00 -5.62 17.31
C LEU A 63 24.86 -5.40 16.29
N LEU A 64 24.62 -4.17 15.84
CA LEU A 64 23.64 -3.88 14.77
C LEU A 64 24.19 -4.14 13.36
N THR A 65 25.51 -4.10 13.18
CA THR A 65 26.16 -4.43 11.90
C THR A 65 26.22 -5.94 11.69
N GLU A 66 26.63 -6.70 12.71
CA GLU A 66 26.75 -8.17 12.65
C GLU A 66 25.41 -8.86 12.37
N ASN A 67 24.33 -8.37 12.99
CA ASN A 67 22.97 -8.89 12.80
C ASN A 67 22.20 -8.24 11.63
N LYS A 68 22.89 -7.51 10.74
CA LYS A 68 22.32 -6.91 9.51
C LYS A 68 21.11 -5.97 9.66
N TYR A 69 20.80 -5.50 10.87
CA TYR A 69 19.76 -4.47 11.10
C TYR A 69 20.07 -3.14 10.40
N PHE A 70 21.31 -2.93 9.96
CA PHE A 70 21.80 -1.69 9.34
C PHE A 70 21.52 -1.53 7.83
N ASN A 71 20.34 -1.98 7.36
CA ASN A 71 19.82 -1.58 6.05
C ASN A 71 18.86 -0.40 6.20
N LYS A 72 18.88 0.51 5.22
CA LYS A 72 18.09 1.75 5.19
C LYS A 72 16.61 1.46 5.52
N LYS A 73 16.10 1.96 6.66
CA LYS A 73 14.65 1.95 6.94
C LYS A 73 13.93 2.52 5.73
N SER A 74 12.93 1.79 5.23
CA SER A 74 12.09 2.26 4.14
C SER A 74 11.38 3.55 4.54
N PHE A 75 11.01 4.38 3.56
CA PHE A 75 10.26 5.60 3.83
C PHE A 75 8.94 5.32 4.61
N LYS A 76 8.33 4.15 4.40
CA LYS A 76 7.14 3.71 5.16
C LYS A 76 7.45 3.54 6.65
N GLU A 77 8.55 2.89 7.01
CA GLU A 77 8.98 2.70 8.41
C GLU A 77 9.41 4.02 9.07
N ILE A 78 9.95 4.96 8.28
CA ILE A 78 10.25 6.32 8.75
C ILE A 78 8.94 7.04 9.09
N LEU A 79 7.94 7.03 8.20
CA LEU A 79 6.64 7.66 8.49
C LEU A 79 5.91 6.98 9.67
N SER A 80 5.94 5.65 9.78
CA SER A 80 5.39 4.94 10.93
C SER A 80 6.06 5.36 12.24
N SER A 81 7.39 5.59 12.22
CA SER A 81 8.10 6.12 13.38
C SER A 81 7.75 7.58 13.69
N CYS A 82 7.50 8.43 12.70
CA CYS A 82 7.04 9.80 12.94
C CYS A 82 5.60 9.83 13.50
N GLN A 83 4.77 8.86 13.12
CA GLN A 83 3.42 8.70 13.68
C GLN A 83 3.45 8.31 15.17
N GLN A 84 4.41 7.47 15.58
CA GLN A 84 4.63 7.09 16.97
C GLN A 84 5.37 8.17 17.79
N HIS A 85 6.24 8.94 17.13
CA HIS A 85 7.08 9.96 17.75
C HIS A 85 7.12 11.23 16.87
N PRO A 86 6.14 12.14 17.00
CA PRO A 86 6.03 13.39 16.23
C PRO A 86 7.27 14.30 16.30
N GLU A 87 8.02 14.25 17.40
CA GLU A 87 9.28 15.00 17.61
C GLU A 87 10.39 14.45 16.69
N GLY A 88 10.30 13.16 16.34
CA GLY A 88 11.24 12.50 15.44
C GLY A 88 11.29 13.13 14.05
N ALA A 89 10.19 13.71 13.58
CA ALA A 89 10.16 14.42 12.29
C ALA A 89 11.12 15.62 12.26
N LEU A 90 11.18 16.43 13.34
CA LEU A 90 12.12 17.56 13.46
C LEU A 90 13.57 17.08 13.38
N HIS A 91 13.90 16.00 14.09
CA HIS A 91 15.23 15.40 14.08
C HIS A 91 15.63 14.80 12.73
N ILE A 92 14.68 14.22 11.98
CA ILE A 92 14.93 13.67 10.63
C ILE A 92 15.19 14.79 9.64
N LEU A 93 14.37 15.84 9.66
CA LEU A 93 14.48 16.95 8.72
C LEU A 93 15.73 17.80 9.00
N SER A 94 16.09 17.98 10.27
CA SER A 94 17.30 18.73 10.64
C SER A 94 18.61 17.99 10.36
N ASP A 95 18.56 16.70 9.99
CA ASP A 95 19.74 15.92 9.66
C ASP A 95 20.09 16.00 8.16
N GLU A 96 21.11 16.79 7.85
CA GLU A 96 21.68 16.97 6.52
C GLU A 96 22.06 15.65 5.81
N THR A 97 22.42 14.60 6.55
CA THR A 97 22.73 13.29 5.96
C THR A 97 21.48 12.54 5.52
N LEU A 98 20.35 12.73 6.21
CA LEU A 98 19.09 12.08 5.87
C LEU A 98 18.32 12.87 4.81
N ILE A 99 18.27 14.19 4.92
CA ILE A 99 17.43 14.99 4.02
C ILE A 99 17.89 14.97 2.56
N SER A 100 19.20 14.82 2.32
CA SER A 100 19.74 14.61 0.96
C SER A 100 19.24 13.33 0.28
N HIS A 101 18.63 12.40 1.03
CA HIS A 101 18.02 11.18 0.53
C HIS A 101 16.49 11.24 0.42
N PHE A 102 15.84 12.36 0.78
CA PHE A 102 14.40 12.54 0.64
C PHE A 102 14.04 13.48 -0.50
N THR A 103 13.01 13.12 -1.24
CA THR A 103 12.33 14.01 -2.19
C THR A 103 11.52 15.08 -1.45
N PHE A 104 11.22 16.18 -2.13
CA PHE A 104 10.36 17.25 -1.61
C PHE A 104 9.03 16.74 -1.03
N LYS A 105 8.34 15.85 -1.75
CA LYS A 105 7.07 15.25 -1.28
C LYS A 105 7.24 14.34 -0.06
N GLN A 106 8.41 13.73 0.12
CA GLN A 106 8.74 12.96 1.33
C GLN A 106 9.03 13.89 2.51
N ILE A 107 9.74 15.00 2.29
CA ILE A 107 10.02 16.05 3.29
C ILE A 107 8.71 16.64 3.83
N ILE A 108 7.79 17.06 2.94
CA ILE A 108 6.47 17.59 3.33
C ILE A 108 5.67 16.57 4.14
N ARG A 109 5.68 15.30 3.71
CA ARG A 109 4.98 14.23 4.44
C ARG A 109 5.59 13.95 5.81
N ILE A 110 6.91 14.05 5.99
CA ILE A 110 7.56 13.96 7.30
C ILE A 110 7.18 15.18 8.15
N ALA A 111 7.24 16.39 7.60
CA ALA A 111 6.87 17.62 8.29
C ALA A 111 5.42 17.58 8.79
N GLY A 112 4.51 17.04 7.99
CA GLY A 112 3.10 16.83 8.35
C GLY A 112 2.84 15.93 9.56
N TYR A 113 3.82 15.15 10.03
CA TYR A 113 3.73 14.38 11.29
C TYR A 113 4.16 15.18 12.53
N ASN A 114 4.57 16.44 12.39
CA ASN A 114 4.82 17.34 13.52
C ASN A 114 3.87 18.54 13.44
N LYS A 115 2.96 18.65 14.41
CA LYS A 115 1.88 19.65 14.38
C LYS A 115 2.39 21.08 14.24
N GLU A 116 3.35 21.47 15.06
CA GLU A 116 3.87 22.85 15.08
C GLU A 116 4.61 23.18 13.79
N LEU A 117 5.50 22.29 13.31
CA LEU A 117 6.19 22.50 12.03
C LEU A 117 5.20 22.56 10.85
N ALA A 118 4.16 21.72 10.85
CA ALA A 118 3.14 21.73 9.80
C ALA A 118 2.27 22.98 9.84
N LYS A 119 2.02 23.54 11.03
CA LYS A 119 1.28 24.78 11.23
C LYS A 119 2.06 26.02 10.79
N GLU A 120 3.34 26.10 11.14
CA GLU A 120 4.24 27.15 10.65
C GLU A 120 4.35 27.11 9.12
N LEU A 121 4.53 25.91 8.54
CA LEU A 121 4.76 25.78 7.11
C LEU A 121 3.55 26.05 6.22
N ILE A 122 2.31 25.92 6.73
CA ILE A 122 1.11 25.97 5.88
C ILE A 122 1.00 27.26 5.06
N GLY A 123 1.51 28.39 5.57
CA GLY A 123 1.54 29.69 4.87
C GLY A 123 2.41 29.70 3.61
N ASP A 124 3.52 28.97 3.62
CA ASP A 124 4.49 28.95 2.53
C ASP A 124 4.00 28.14 1.31
N PHE A 125 3.07 27.22 1.51
CA PHE A 125 2.57 26.32 0.48
C PHE A 125 1.34 26.87 -0.25
N GLN A 126 1.41 26.80 -1.58
CA GLN A 126 0.39 27.29 -2.50
C GLN A 126 -0.06 26.20 -3.50
N ASP A 127 0.61 25.04 -3.49
CA ASP A 127 0.22 23.86 -4.26
C ASP A 127 -0.75 23.01 -3.42
N SER A 128 -1.88 22.63 -4.02
CA SER A 128 -2.96 21.96 -3.31
C SER A 128 -2.71 20.47 -3.03
N ASN A 129 -1.73 19.82 -3.66
CA ASN A 129 -1.29 18.48 -3.30
C ASN A 129 -0.29 18.51 -2.13
N ASP A 130 0.58 19.53 -2.10
CA ASP A 130 1.51 19.75 -1.00
C ASP A 130 0.75 20.10 0.30
N LEU A 131 -0.28 20.96 0.21
CA LEU A 131 -1.16 21.29 1.34
C LEU A 131 -1.90 20.06 1.89
N VAL A 132 -2.41 19.17 1.02
CA VAL A 132 -3.03 17.88 1.42
C VAL A 132 -2.01 16.95 2.10
N ALA A 133 -0.77 16.93 1.63
CA ALA A 133 0.29 16.11 2.21
C ALA A 133 0.74 16.60 3.60
N LEU A 134 0.75 17.93 3.81
CA LEU A 134 1.15 18.59 5.05
C LEU A 134 0.05 18.51 6.13
N SER A 135 -1.17 18.88 5.77
CA SER A 135 -2.35 18.82 6.66
C SER A 135 -2.85 17.41 6.94
N GLY A 136 -2.33 16.42 6.22
CA GLY A 136 -2.83 15.05 6.21
C GLY A 136 -2.83 14.30 7.55
N GLN A 137 -2.24 14.82 8.64
CA GLN A 137 -2.26 14.17 9.97
C GLN A 137 -3.07 14.87 11.06
N TYR A 138 -3.46 16.14 10.86
CA TYR A 138 -4.14 16.92 11.90
C TYR A 138 -5.37 17.66 11.34
N CYS A 139 -6.55 17.41 11.93
CA CYS A 139 -7.82 18.05 11.53
C CYS A 139 -7.75 19.58 11.62
N GLU A 140 -7.11 20.15 12.65
CA GLU A 140 -6.91 21.61 12.80
C GLU A 140 -6.20 22.21 11.57
N ILE A 141 -5.11 21.57 11.13
CA ILE A 141 -4.32 22.05 9.99
C ILE A 141 -5.10 21.88 8.67
N ALA A 142 -5.84 20.78 8.52
CA ALA A 142 -6.73 20.59 7.36
C ALA A 142 -7.87 21.61 7.33
N MET A 143 -8.38 22.00 8.50
CA MET A 143 -9.38 23.06 8.66
C MET A 143 -8.80 24.43 8.32
N ASP A 144 -7.56 24.73 8.71
CA ASP A 144 -6.84 25.96 8.36
C ASP A 144 -6.55 26.05 6.85
N VAL A 145 -6.35 24.91 6.15
CA VAL A 145 -6.27 24.89 4.67
C VAL A 145 -7.59 25.34 4.04
N VAL A 146 -8.73 24.79 4.48
CA VAL A 146 -10.04 25.05 3.85
C VAL A 146 -10.72 26.34 4.30
N LYS A 147 -10.35 26.90 5.46
CA LYS A 147 -10.89 28.19 5.94
C LYS A 147 -10.27 29.40 5.25
N ASP A 148 -9.05 29.27 4.72
CA ASP A 148 -8.31 30.36 4.07
C ASP A 148 -8.90 30.68 2.66
N PRO A 149 -9.54 31.84 2.46
CA PRO A 149 -10.17 32.19 1.19
C PRO A 149 -9.15 32.35 0.04
N GLU A 150 -7.91 32.73 0.32
CA GLU A 150 -6.87 32.88 -0.72
C GLU A 150 -6.45 31.53 -1.31
N ARG A 151 -6.77 30.43 -0.62
CA ARG A 151 -6.53 29.05 -1.07
C ARG A 151 -7.72 28.45 -1.82
N HIS A 152 -8.95 28.98 -1.67
CA HIS A 152 -10.15 28.40 -2.31
C HIS A 152 -10.00 28.30 -3.83
N THR A 153 -9.40 29.31 -4.45
CA THR A 153 -9.08 29.33 -5.90
C THR A 153 -8.10 28.24 -6.35
N LYS A 154 -7.23 27.76 -5.46
CA LYS A 154 -6.13 26.80 -5.71
C LYS A 154 -6.48 25.36 -5.32
N LEU A 155 -7.47 25.17 -4.45
CA LEU A 155 -7.97 23.86 -4.05
C LEU A 155 -8.75 23.24 -5.21
N THR A 156 -8.21 22.12 -5.71
CA THR A 156 -8.88 21.28 -6.71
C THR A 156 -9.93 20.39 -6.04
N GLU A 157 -10.88 19.87 -6.82
CA GLU A 157 -11.83 18.85 -6.34
C GLU A 157 -11.10 17.68 -5.65
N PHE A 158 -10.03 17.15 -6.27
CA PHE A 158 -9.25 16.06 -5.71
C PHE A 158 -8.63 16.42 -4.34
N SER A 159 -8.20 17.67 -4.16
CA SER A 159 -7.68 18.16 -2.89
C SER A 159 -8.78 18.24 -1.83
N LEU A 160 -9.94 18.83 -2.17
CA LEU A 160 -11.11 18.93 -1.28
C LEU A 160 -11.61 17.55 -0.86
N TYR A 161 -11.72 16.62 -1.82
CA TYR A 161 -12.02 15.21 -1.59
C TYR A 161 -11.04 14.59 -0.59
N LYS A 162 -9.73 14.72 -0.79
CA LYS A 162 -8.73 14.13 0.11
C LYS A 162 -8.72 14.72 1.53
N LEU A 163 -9.06 16.01 1.68
CA LEU A 163 -9.19 16.66 2.98
C LEU A 163 -10.47 16.20 3.70
N GLY A 164 -11.62 16.24 3.02
CA GLY A 164 -12.90 15.83 3.57
C GLY A 164 -12.98 14.34 3.90
N LEU A 165 -12.42 13.47 3.06
CA LEU A 165 -12.44 12.02 3.27
C LEU A 165 -11.76 11.60 4.59
N LYS A 166 -10.80 12.39 5.10
CA LYS A 166 -10.11 12.07 6.36
C LYS A 166 -10.82 12.58 7.62
N TYR A 167 -11.55 13.71 7.55
CA TYR A 167 -12.15 14.35 8.74
C TYR A 167 -13.57 14.85 8.47
N THR A 168 -14.52 14.38 9.26
CA THR A 168 -15.95 14.74 9.18
C THR A 168 -16.17 16.25 9.24
N GLU A 169 -15.48 16.96 10.14
CA GLU A 169 -15.64 18.40 10.35
C GLU A 169 -15.18 19.18 9.12
N VAL A 170 -14.09 18.74 8.47
CA VAL A 170 -13.56 19.34 7.24
C VAL A 170 -14.52 19.08 6.07
N ALA A 171 -15.05 17.86 5.94
CA ALA A 171 -16.06 17.56 4.93
C ALA A 171 -17.32 18.43 5.10
N LEU A 172 -17.86 18.53 6.32
CA LEU A 172 -19.02 19.37 6.62
C LEU A 172 -18.75 20.86 6.38
N TYR A 173 -17.54 21.35 6.64
CA TYR A 173 -17.16 22.74 6.32
C TYR A 173 -17.14 22.98 4.80
N ILE A 174 -16.51 22.07 4.03
CA ILE A 174 -16.46 22.14 2.57
C ILE A 174 -17.89 22.14 1.98
N LEU A 175 -18.78 21.30 2.51
CA LEU A 175 -20.16 21.18 2.00
C LEU A 175 -21.05 22.38 2.34
N LYS A 176 -20.84 23.01 3.51
CA LYS A 176 -21.58 24.21 3.95
C LYS A 176 -21.07 25.49 3.29
N ASN A 177 -19.85 25.50 2.77
CA ASN A 177 -19.31 26.62 2.00
C ASN A 177 -19.74 26.49 0.53
N ALA A 178 -20.59 27.41 0.06
CA ALA A 178 -21.14 27.37 -1.30
C ALA A 178 -20.08 27.38 -2.42
N GLU A 179 -18.97 28.12 -2.26
CA GLU A 179 -17.91 28.13 -3.27
C GLU A 179 -17.22 26.77 -3.35
N LEU A 180 -16.80 26.22 -2.20
CA LEU A 180 -16.12 24.92 -2.16
C LEU A 180 -17.05 23.78 -2.59
N ARG A 181 -18.32 23.81 -2.16
CA ARG A 181 -19.37 22.86 -2.52
C ARG A 181 -19.65 22.83 -4.02
N SER A 182 -19.55 23.98 -4.71
CA SER A 182 -19.77 24.09 -6.16
C SER A 182 -18.67 23.40 -7.00
N ARG A 183 -17.51 23.13 -6.40
CA ARG A 183 -16.35 22.47 -7.04
C ARG A 183 -16.37 20.94 -6.93
N LEU A 184 -17.39 20.35 -6.30
CA LEU A 184 -17.50 18.90 -6.09
C LEU A 184 -18.52 18.28 -7.06
N SER A 185 -18.10 17.23 -7.77
CA SER A 185 -18.99 16.34 -8.54
C SER A 185 -19.84 15.46 -7.62
N ASN A 186 -20.92 14.88 -8.16
CA ASN A 186 -21.75 13.91 -7.43
C ASN A 186 -20.92 12.73 -6.89
N ASP A 187 -19.96 12.20 -7.66
CA ASP A 187 -19.08 11.11 -7.23
C ASP A 187 -18.30 11.47 -5.95
N THR A 188 -17.77 12.69 -5.86
CA THR A 188 -17.06 13.18 -4.68
C THR A 188 -18.01 13.32 -3.48
N LEU A 189 -19.25 13.78 -3.69
CA LEU A 189 -20.26 13.87 -2.62
C LEU A 189 -20.65 12.50 -2.09
N ILE A 190 -20.88 11.54 -2.99
CA ILE A 190 -21.22 10.15 -2.65
C ILE A 190 -20.09 9.55 -1.82
N ALA A 191 -18.83 9.68 -2.25
CA ALA A 191 -17.69 9.16 -1.51
C ALA A 191 -17.52 9.80 -0.12
N LEU A 192 -17.79 11.11 0.02
CA LEU A 192 -17.78 11.79 1.33
C LEU A 192 -18.95 11.36 2.24
N GLY A 193 -20.14 11.17 1.67
CA GLY A 193 -21.32 10.67 2.38
C GLY A 193 -21.15 9.22 2.84
N GLN A 194 -20.62 8.34 1.98
CA GLN A 194 -20.33 6.95 2.34
C GLN A 194 -19.26 6.83 3.43
N GLN A 195 -18.33 7.80 3.53
CA GLN A 195 -17.26 7.79 4.51
C GLN A 195 -17.70 8.26 5.91
N HIS A 196 -18.63 9.22 6.01
CA HIS A 196 -19.02 9.85 7.29
C HIS A 196 -20.54 9.96 7.44
N LEU A 197 -21.09 9.44 8.54
CA LEU A 197 -22.54 9.41 8.78
C LEU A 197 -23.17 10.81 8.89
N GLU A 198 -22.47 11.76 9.51
CA GLU A 198 -22.93 13.14 9.62
C GLU A 198 -22.97 13.85 8.26
N VAL A 199 -22.09 13.46 7.34
CA VAL A 199 -22.10 13.95 5.95
C VAL A 199 -23.25 13.32 5.18
N ALA A 200 -23.51 12.02 5.34
CA ALA A 200 -24.69 11.36 4.77
C ALA A 200 -25.99 12.03 5.21
N ASN A 201 -26.13 12.34 6.51
CA ASN A 201 -27.27 13.07 7.05
C ASN A 201 -27.40 14.46 6.42
N TYR A 202 -26.30 15.24 6.38
CA TYR A 202 -26.30 16.58 5.78
C TYR A 202 -26.69 16.57 4.29
N LEU A 203 -26.22 15.59 3.52
CA LEU A 203 -26.53 15.46 2.09
C LEU A 203 -27.98 15.01 1.83
N HIS A 204 -28.63 14.32 2.77
CA HIS A 204 -30.07 14.04 2.68
C HIS A 204 -30.92 15.30 2.90
N ASP A 205 -30.54 16.13 3.86
CA ASP A 205 -31.20 17.43 4.09
C ASP A 205 -30.90 18.46 2.97
N ASN A 206 -29.76 18.30 2.28
CA ASN A 206 -29.24 19.27 1.29
C ASN A 206 -28.71 18.56 0.01
N PRO A 207 -29.55 17.82 -0.73
CA PRO A 207 -29.09 16.95 -1.82
C PRO A 207 -28.52 17.72 -3.02
N GLY A 208 -29.09 18.89 -3.33
CA GLY A 208 -28.68 19.71 -4.48
C GLY A 208 -28.88 18.95 -5.80
N SER A 209 -27.78 18.50 -6.40
CA SER A 209 -27.73 17.73 -7.65
C SER A 209 -27.77 16.21 -7.46
N LEU A 210 -27.81 15.70 -6.22
CA LEU A 210 -27.87 14.26 -5.96
C LEU A 210 -29.25 13.70 -6.29
N THR A 211 -29.26 12.57 -7.00
CA THR A 211 -30.45 11.79 -7.31
C THR A 211 -30.85 10.90 -6.13
N TYR A 212 -32.04 10.28 -6.23
CA TYR A 212 -32.47 9.28 -5.25
C TYR A 212 -31.52 8.08 -5.18
N ASP A 213 -30.99 7.63 -6.32
CA ASP A 213 -30.03 6.52 -6.37
C ASP A 213 -28.67 6.90 -5.75
N ASP A 214 -28.22 8.15 -5.92
CA ASP A 214 -27.01 8.65 -5.26
C ASP A 214 -27.16 8.67 -3.73
N LEU A 215 -28.32 9.12 -3.25
CA LEU A 215 -28.66 9.10 -1.82
C LEU A 215 -28.78 7.67 -1.27
N LEU A 216 -29.33 6.74 -2.04
CA LEU A 216 -29.39 5.32 -1.67
C LEU A 216 -28.00 4.67 -1.59
N LEU A 217 -27.07 5.04 -2.49
CA LEU A 217 -25.67 4.62 -2.43
C LEU A 217 -24.93 5.19 -1.21
N ILE A 218 -25.27 6.39 -0.77
CA ILE A 218 -24.79 6.97 0.49
C ILE A 218 -25.37 6.22 1.69
N ASP A 219 -26.68 5.96 1.69
CA ASP A 219 -27.39 5.26 2.76
C ASP A 219 -26.92 3.80 2.94
N SER A 220 -26.60 3.11 1.84
CA SER A 220 -26.16 1.70 1.89
C SER A 220 -24.81 1.49 2.58
N ALA A 221 -23.97 2.53 2.67
CA ALA A 221 -22.71 2.46 3.42
C ALA A 221 -22.94 2.40 4.95
N HIS A 222 -24.01 3.00 5.45
CA HIS A 222 -24.27 3.16 6.89
C HIS A 222 -25.34 2.18 7.39
N TYR A 223 -24.95 1.25 8.26
CA TYR A 223 -25.84 0.19 8.74
C TYR A 223 -27.18 0.73 9.26
N GLU A 224 -27.16 1.75 10.12
CA GLU A 224 -28.37 2.33 10.73
C GLU A 224 -29.34 2.91 9.70
N ARG A 225 -28.81 3.54 8.64
CA ARG A 225 -29.61 4.14 7.57
C ARG A 225 -30.20 3.07 6.66
N ALA A 226 -29.38 2.09 6.25
CA ALA A 226 -29.85 0.93 5.49
C ALA A 226 -30.90 0.11 6.27
N GLU A 227 -30.70 -0.05 7.59
CA GLU A 227 -31.63 -0.76 8.48
C GLU A 227 -32.97 -0.05 8.59
N ASN A 228 -32.97 1.28 8.72
CA ASN A 228 -34.21 2.09 8.74
C ASN A 228 -35.01 1.94 7.43
N ILE A 229 -34.33 1.95 6.29
CA ILE A 229 -34.96 1.76 4.97
C ILE A 229 -35.62 0.39 4.88
N VAL A 230 -34.95 -0.70 5.27
CA VAL A 230 -35.57 -2.05 5.23
C VAL A 230 -36.60 -2.27 6.33
N LYS A 231 -36.50 -1.61 7.49
CA LYS A 231 -37.55 -1.68 8.53
C LYS A 231 -38.83 -0.95 8.12
N THR A 232 -38.71 0.15 7.38
CA THR A 232 -39.85 0.94 6.92
C THR A 232 -40.51 0.32 5.69
N GLN A 233 -41.70 -0.27 5.87
CA GLN A 233 -42.36 -1.05 4.83
C GLN A 233 -42.64 -0.27 3.54
N GLU A 234 -43.01 1.01 3.64
CA GLU A 234 -43.28 1.89 2.50
C GLU A 234 -42.02 2.16 1.67
N LEU A 235 -40.94 2.63 2.32
CA LEU A 235 -39.66 2.88 1.66
C LEU A 235 -39.11 1.63 0.98
N CYS A 236 -39.09 0.50 1.69
CA CYS A 236 -38.58 -0.76 1.16
C CYS A 236 -39.42 -1.32 0.01
N ASN A 237 -40.76 -1.14 0.05
CA ASN A 237 -41.65 -1.59 -1.02
C ASN A 237 -41.50 -0.78 -2.31
N ASN A 238 -41.00 0.45 -2.26
CA ASN A 238 -40.80 1.28 -3.46
C ASN A 238 -39.48 0.98 -4.19
N LEU A 239 -38.51 0.32 -3.54
CA LEU A 239 -37.23 -0.04 -4.15
C LEU A 239 -37.37 -1.12 -5.23
N ASN A 240 -36.65 -0.96 -6.34
CA ASN A 240 -36.48 -1.99 -7.36
C ASN A 240 -35.41 -3.04 -6.94
N GLY A 241 -35.22 -4.08 -7.75
CA GLY A 241 -34.28 -5.16 -7.42
C GLY A 241 -32.81 -4.75 -7.33
N GLU A 242 -32.35 -3.83 -8.19
CA GLU A 242 -30.98 -3.33 -8.19
C GLU A 242 -30.70 -2.45 -6.97
N GLN A 243 -31.65 -1.58 -6.64
CA GLN A 243 -31.66 -0.73 -5.45
C GLN A 243 -31.61 -1.57 -4.16
N LEU A 244 -32.42 -2.63 -4.07
CA LEU A 244 -32.39 -3.57 -2.95
C LEU A 244 -31.02 -4.28 -2.84
N ALA A 245 -30.45 -4.72 -3.95
CA ALA A 245 -29.14 -5.37 -3.96
C ALA A 245 -28.01 -4.42 -3.53
N LYS A 246 -28.00 -3.17 -4.00
CA LYS A 246 -27.10 -2.09 -3.53
C LYS A 246 -27.20 -1.87 -2.02
N LEU A 247 -28.42 -1.87 -1.48
CA LEU A 247 -28.68 -1.70 -0.04
C LEU A 247 -28.13 -2.86 0.82
N GLY A 248 -28.19 -4.09 0.31
CA GLY A 248 -27.67 -5.29 1.00
C GLY A 248 -26.16 -5.54 0.84
N GLN A 249 -25.55 -5.08 -0.25
CA GLN A 249 -24.17 -5.41 -0.65
C GLN A 249 -23.10 -5.13 0.42
N GLN A 250 -23.29 -4.13 1.28
CA GLN A 250 -22.33 -3.77 2.33
C GLN A 250 -22.57 -4.51 3.66
N HIS A 251 -23.83 -4.83 3.99
CA HIS A 251 -24.22 -5.26 5.33
C HIS A 251 -24.93 -6.62 5.31
N LEU A 252 -24.28 -7.66 5.84
CA LEU A 252 -24.78 -9.04 5.84
C LEU A 252 -26.21 -9.16 6.43
N ASN A 253 -26.50 -8.45 7.51
CA ASN A 253 -27.82 -8.47 8.14
C ASN A 253 -28.91 -7.83 7.26
N ILE A 254 -28.59 -6.76 6.53
CA ILE A 254 -29.51 -6.11 5.60
C ILE A 254 -29.79 -7.03 4.42
N ALA A 255 -28.75 -7.66 3.88
CA ALA A 255 -28.87 -8.67 2.84
C ALA A 255 -29.74 -9.87 3.28
N LYS A 256 -29.59 -10.37 4.51
CA LYS A 256 -30.47 -11.40 5.09
C LYS A 256 -31.92 -10.95 5.19
N ILE A 257 -32.19 -9.75 5.74
CA ILE A 257 -33.56 -9.19 5.84
C ILE A 257 -34.24 -9.10 4.47
N ILE A 258 -33.51 -8.76 3.42
CA ILE A 258 -34.04 -8.68 2.05
C ILE A 258 -34.39 -10.08 1.51
N LEU A 259 -33.51 -11.07 1.70
CA LEU A 259 -33.71 -12.44 1.23
C LEU A 259 -34.80 -13.20 2.01
N GLU A 260 -34.91 -12.98 3.32
CA GLU A 260 -35.92 -13.60 4.19
C GLU A 260 -37.35 -13.11 3.90
N ARG A 261 -37.50 -11.95 3.24
CA ARG A 261 -38.81 -11.35 2.90
C ARG A 261 -39.23 -11.71 1.47
N PRO A 262 -40.22 -12.60 1.26
CA PRO A 262 -40.55 -13.09 -0.08
C PRO A 262 -40.99 -12.01 -1.07
N THR A 263 -41.58 -10.91 -0.60
CA THR A 263 -42.00 -9.78 -1.45
C THR A 263 -40.83 -8.95 -1.98
N LEU A 264 -39.70 -8.91 -1.25
CA LEU A 264 -38.49 -8.22 -1.68
C LEU A 264 -37.59 -9.14 -2.50
N CYS A 265 -37.40 -10.37 -2.03
CA CYS A 265 -36.59 -11.38 -2.72
C CYS A 265 -37.11 -11.64 -4.15
N LYS A 266 -38.44 -11.63 -4.38
CA LYS A 266 -39.06 -11.75 -5.72
C LYS A 266 -38.74 -10.60 -6.69
N LYS A 267 -38.19 -9.47 -6.22
CA LYS A 267 -37.74 -8.37 -7.09
C LYS A 267 -36.29 -8.55 -7.56
N LEU A 268 -35.54 -9.47 -6.95
CA LEU A 268 -34.14 -9.74 -7.29
C LEU A 268 -34.09 -10.73 -8.46
N ASN A 269 -33.43 -10.35 -9.54
CA ASN A 269 -32.96 -11.31 -10.55
C ASN A 269 -31.61 -11.91 -10.12
N VAL A 270 -31.06 -12.83 -10.89
CA VAL A 270 -29.81 -13.52 -10.56
C VAL A 270 -28.62 -12.56 -10.41
N SER A 271 -28.51 -11.53 -11.25
CA SER A 271 -27.44 -10.54 -11.13
C SER A 271 -27.57 -9.67 -9.86
N ASN A 272 -28.78 -9.28 -9.49
CA ASN A 272 -29.08 -8.60 -8.23
C ASN A 272 -28.73 -9.48 -7.02
N LEU A 273 -29.01 -10.79 -7.09
CA LEU A 273 -28.59 -11.75 -6.05
C LEU A 273 -27.07 -11.84 -5.96
N CYS A 274 -26.34 -11.84 -7.08
CA CYS A 274 -24.88 -11.84 -7.10
C CYS A 274 -24.27 -10.55 -6.54
N MET A 275 -24.79 -9.38 -6.91
CA MET A 275 -24.36 -8.09 -6.35
C MET A 275 -24.61 -8.03 -4.83
N LEU A 276 -25.75 -8.51 -4.37
CA LEU A 276 -26.08 -8.60 -2.94
C LEU A 276 -25.15 -9.57 -2.19
N ALA A 277 -24.66 -10.63 -2.84
CA ALA A 277 -23.80 -11.66 -2.26
C ALA A 277 -22.28 -11.38 -2.38
N GLU A 278 -21.86 -10.40 -3.18
CA GLU A 278 -20.45 -10.16 -3.58
C GLU A 278 -19.45 -10.08 -2.41
N ASN A 279 -19.86 -9.48 -1.28
CA ASN A 279 -19.04 -9.35 -0.07
C ASN A 279 -19.39 -10.39 1.02
N HIS A 280 -20.43 -11.21 0.81
CA HIS A 280 -21.07 -12.05 1.83
C HIS A 280 -20.96 -13.53 1.47
N SER A 281 -19.84 -14.16 1.84
CA SER A 281 -19.58 -15.58 1.51
C SER A 281 -20.64 -16.55 2.01
N GLU A 282 -21.30 -16.27 3.13
CA GLU A 282 -22.44 -17.06 3.63
C GLU A 282 -23.61 -17.06 2.63
N ILE A 283 -23.94 -15.89 2.08
CA ILE A 283 -25.00 -15.75 1.08
C ILE A 283 -24.58 -16.40 -0.24
N SER A 284 -23.34 -16.17 -0.70
CA SER A 284 -22.81 -16.84 -1.89
C SER A 284 -22.89 -18.36 -1.78
N LYS A 285 -22.54 -18.95 -0.63
CA LYS A 285 -22.71 -20.40 -0.37
C LYS A 285 -24.17 -20.83 -0.47
N HIS A 286 -25.10 -20.07 0.13
CA HIS A 286 -26.53 -20.37 0.13
C HIS A 286 -27.19 -20.24 -1.25
N LEU A 287 -26.70 -19.34 -2.11
CA LEU A 287 -27.14 -19.24 -3.51
C LEU A 287 -26.59 -20.41 -4.34
N LEU A 288 -25.29 -20.70 -4.21
CA LEU A 288 -24.62 -21.80 -4.93
C LEU A 288 -25.05 -23.20 -4.49
N SER A 289 -25.79 -23.33 -3.38
CA SER A 289 -26.45 -24.58 -2.97
C SER A 289 -27.84 -24.79 -3.58
N LYS A 290 -28.35 -23.86 -4.40
CA LYS A 290 -29.66 -23.96 -5.07
C LYS A 290 -29.46 -24.29 -6.55
N ASP A 291 -30.06 -25.39 -7.01
CA ASP A 291 -29.99 -25.82 -8.40
C ASP A 291 -30.52 -24.75 -9.38
N GLU A 292 -31.70 -24.17 -9.10
CA GLU A 292 -32.33 -23.12 -9.92
C GLU A 292 -31.38 -21.94 -10.17
N PHE A 293 -30.67 -21.50 -9.12
CA PHE A 293 -29.68 -20.42 -9.24
C PHE A 293 -28.46 -20.87 -10.06
N CYS A 294 -27.99 -22.09 -9.87
CA CYS A 294 -26.86 -22.63 -10.63
C CYS A 294 -27.17 -22.81 -12.12
N ASP A 295 -28.44 -23.12 -12.44
CA ASP A 295 -28.91 -23.29 -13.80
C ASP A 295 -29.02 -21.93 -14.53
N GLU A 296 -29.48 -20.87 -13.85
CA GLU A 296 -29.62 -19.52 -14.45
C GLU A 296 -28.35 -18.64 -14.43
N VAL A 297 -27.47 -18.76 -13.44
CA VAL A 297 -26.36 -17.80 -13.24
C VAL A 297 -25.42 -17.70 -14.45
N SER A 298 -25.09 -16.46 -14.85
CA SER A 298 -24.19 -16.19 -15.97
C SER A 298 -22.71 -16.33 -15.59
N ARG A 299 -21.82 -16.34 -16.59
CA ARG A 299 -20.38 -16.31 -16.37
C ARG A 299 -19.98 -15.04 -15.61
N GLU A 300 -20.48 -13.90 -16.06
CA GLU A 300 -20.21 -12.57 -15.51
C GLU A 300 -20.65 -12.48 -14.04
N ASP A 301 -21.83 -13.00 -13.74
CA ASP A 301 -22.38 -13.06 -12.38
C ASP A 301 -21.58 -13.99 -11.46
N LEU A 302 -21.08 -15.13 -11.96
CA LEU A 302 -20.15 -16.00 -11.22
C LEU A 302 -18.84 -15.27 -10.89
N MET A 303 -18.32 -14.44 -11.80
CA MET A 303 -17.10 -13.66 -11.54
C MET A 303 -17.25 -12.71 -10.34
N LEU A 304 -18.44 -12.11 -10.15
CA LEU A 304 -18.72 -11.22 -9.02
C LEU A 304 -18.57 -11.95 -7.68
N LEU A 305 -19.11 -13.16 -7.57
CA LEU A 305 -19.13 -13.93 -6.31
C LEU A 305 -17.74 -14.37 -5.80
N HIS A 306 -16.81 -14.67 -6.72
CA HIS A 306 -15.65 -15.52 -6.38
C HIS A 306 -14.31 -14.79 -6.27
N ILE A 307 -14.18 -13.59 -6.85
CA ILE A 307 -12.88 -12.90 -7.01
C ILE A 307 -12.20 -12.61 -5.65
N LYS A 308 -13.00 -12.46 -4.59
CA LYS A 308 -12.54 -12.14 -3.22
C LYS A 308 -12.40 -13.36 -2.29
N ASN A 309 -12.98 -14.52 -2.61
CA ASN A 309 -13.08 -15.64 -1.65
C ASN A 309 -12.77 -17.01 -2.28
N ILE A 310 -11.79 -17.72 -1.69
CA ILE A 310 -11.32 -19.04 -2.16
C ILE A 310 -12.30 -20.19 -1.92
N GLU A 311 -13.14 -20.13 -0.89
CA GLU A 311 -14.16 -21.16 -0.65
C GLU A 311 -15.25 -21.10 -1.74
N ILE A 312 -15.65 -19.89 -2.12
CA ILE A 312 -16.60 -19.67 -3.23
C ILE A 312 -15.99 -20.09 -4.55
N ALA A 313 -14.72 -19.73 -4.79
CA ALA A 313 -13.97 -20.18 -5.96
C ALA A 313 -13.91 -21.71 -6.07
N ASN A 314 -13.64 -22.43 -4.96
CA ASN A 314 -13.65 -23.89 -4.95
C ASN A 314 -15.05 -24.45 -5.22
N LEU A 315 -16.12 -23.93 -4.59
CA LEU A 315 -17.50 -24.40 -4.83
C LEU A 315 -17.93 -24.29 -6.30
N ILE A 316 -17.56 -23.20 -6.97
CA ILE A 316 -17.82 -23.02 -8.41
C ILE A 316 -16.99 -24.01 -9.24
N PHE A 317 -15.73 -24.24 -8.85
CA PHE A 317 -14.79 -25.11 -9.56
C PHE A 317 -15.08 -26.61 -9.34
N ASP A 318 -15.70 -26.98 -8.22
CA ASP A 318 -16.11 -28.34 -7.86
C ASP A 318 -17.50 -28.71 -8.42
N ASN A 319 -18.36 -27.72 -8.67
CA ASN A 319 -19.68 -27.93 -9.25
C ASN A 319 -19.61 -27.95 -10.79
N ALA A 320 -19.79 -29.12 -11.39
CA ALA A 320 -19.75 -29.30 -12.84
C ALA A 320 -20.71 -28.38 -13.62
N LYS A 321 -21.92 -28.09 -13.11
CA LYS A 321 -22.89 -27.17 -13.76
C LYS A 321 -22.35 -25.74 -13.87
N LEU A 322 -21.56 -25.31 -12.89
CA LEU A 322 -21.00 -23.96 -12.82
C LEU A 322 -19.67 -23.88 -13.58
N PHE A 323 -18.84 -24.92 -13.44
CA PHE A 323 -17.54 -25.01 -14.10
C PHE A 323 -17.66 -24.93 -15.63
N VAL A 324 -18.66 -25.58 -16.24
CA VAL A 324 -18.88 -25.50 -17.71
C VAL A 324 -19.29 -24.10 -18.20
N LYS A 325 -19.68 -23.18 -17.31
CA LYS A 325 -19.98 -21.78 -17.66
C LYS A 325 -18.74 -20.89 -17.67
N LEU A 326 -17.59 -21.38 -17.19
CA LEU A 326 -16.35 -20.63 -17.14
C LEU A 326 -15.55 -20.79 -18.44
N ASP A 327 -15.21 -19.67 -19.07
CA ASP A 327 -14.28 -19.65 -20.19
C ASP A 327 -12.81 -19.63 -19.71
N ALA A 328 -11.87 -19.76 -20.65
CA ALA A 328 -10.44 -19.71 -20.35
C ALA A 328 -10.03 -18.42 -19.62
N ASN A 329 -10.70 -17.29 -19.88
CA ASN A 329 -10.45 -16.03 -19.18
C ASN A 329 -10.93 -16.07 -17.72
N ALA A 330 -12.14 -16.59 -17.46
CA ALA A 330 -12.67 -16.77 -16.12
C ALA A 330 -11.80 -17.69 -15.27
N ILE A 331 -11.42 -18.86 -15.81
CA ILE A 331 -10.50 -19.82 -15.18
C ILE A 331 -9.13 -19.18 -14.91
N THR A 332 -8.64 -18.37 -15.84
CA THR A 332 -7.39 -17.61 -15.67
C THR A 332 -7.48 -16.57 -14.57
N LEU A 333 -8.59 -15.85 -14.43
CA LEU A 333 -8.78 -14.86 -13.37
C LEU A 333 -8.90 -15.54 -12.00
N LEU A 334 -9.63 -16.65 -11.90
CA LEU A 334 -9.70 -17.51 -10.72
C LEU A 334 -8.30 -17.97 -10.27
N GLY A 335 -7.52 -18.52 -11.21
CA GLY A 335 -6.13 -18.92 -10.94
C GLY A 335 -5.22 -17.75 -10.57
N ALA A 336 -5.41 -16.57 -11.17
CA ALA A 336 -4.60 -15.37 -10.89
C ALA A 336 -4.88 -14.75 -9.51
N HIS A 337 -6.09 -14.94 -8.96
CA HIS A 337 -6.46 -14.49 -7.62
C HIS A 337 -6.07 -15.51 -6.54
N HIS A 338 -6.17 -16.81 -6.82
CA HIS A 338 -6.06 -17.86 -5.83
C HIS A 338 -5.04 -18.95 -6.20
N LEU A 339 -3.92 -19.00 -5.48
CA LEU A 339 -2.84 -19.97 -5.70
C LEU A 339 -3.31 -21.43 -5.68
N GLN A 340 -4.27 -21.78 -4.81
CA GLN A 340 -4.82 -23.13 -4.75
C GLN A 340 -5.57 -23.51 -6.03
N ILE A 341 -6.35 -22.58 -6.61
CA ILE A 341 -7.02 -22.81 -7.89
C ILE A 341 -5.99 -22.90 -9.01
N ALA A 342 -4.96 -22.06 -9.01
CA ALA A 342 -3.85 -22.17 -9.96
C ALA A 342 -3.15 -23.55 -9.92
N GLN A 343 -2.89 -24.07 -8.72
CA GLN A 343 -2.30 -25.41 -8.53
C GLN A 343 -3.24 -26.54 -8.97
N ARG A 344 -4.56 -26.35 -8.93
CA ARG A 344 -5.55 -27.28 -9.51
C ARG A 344 -5.54 -27.21 -11.03
N ILE A 345 -5.57 -26.01 -11.60
CA ILE A 345 -5.49 -25.76 -13.05
C ILE A 345 -4.27 -26.46 -13.68
N LEU A 346 -3.09 -26.32 -13.07
CA LEU A 346 -1.86 -26.98 -13.54
C LEU A 346 -1.91 -28.54 -13.54
N LYS A 347 -2.86 -29.15 -12.84
CA LYS A 347 -3.04 -30.62 -12.79
C LYS A 347 -4.10 -31.12 -13.77
N MET A 348 -4.85 -30.23 -14.42
CA MET A 348 -5.95 -30.59 -15.31
C MET A 348 -5.50 -30.49 -16.77
N SER A 349 -5.04 -31.60 -17.33
CA SER A 349 -4.67 -31.72 -18.75
C SER A 349 -5.82 -31.45 -19.73
N GLU A 350 -7.07 -31.60 -19.28
CA GLU A 350 -8.30 -31.30 -20.02
C GLU A 350 -8.47 -29.80 -20.33
N LEU A 351 -7.83 -28.92 -19.53
CA LEU A 351 -7.99 -27.47 -19.68
C LEU A 351 -7.16 -26.93 -20.85
N GLN A 352 -7.85 -26.50 -21.90
CA GLN A 352 -7.26 -25.86 -23.08
C GLN A 352 -6.81 -24.40 -22.81
N LEU A 353 -5.96 -24.18 -21.80
CA LEU A 353 -5.35 -22.89 -21.52
C LEU A 353 -4.08 -22.68 -22.35
N SER A 354 -4.10 -21.69 -23.23
CA SER A 354 -2.89 -21.26 -23.96
C SER A 354 -1.78 -20.75 -23.03
N PRO A 355 -0.51 -20.69 -23.47
CA PRO A 355 0.60 -20.17 -22.66
C PRO A 355 0.36 -18.75 -22.12
N GLN A 356 -0.38 -17.91 -22.85
CA GLN A 356 -0.76 -16.56 -22.42
C GLN A 356 -1.63 -16.55 -21.15
N HIS A 357 -2.53 -17.54 -21.02
CA HIS A 357 -3.37 -17.75 -19.83
C HIS A 357 -2.50 -18.19 -18.65
N LEU A 358 -1.66 -19.21 -18.83
CA LEU A 358 -0.73 -19.70 -17.80
C LEU A 358 0.23 -18.59 -17.34
N CYS A 359 0.77 -17.78 -18.26
CA CYS A 359 1.60 -16.61 -17.91
C CYS A 359 0.83 -15.48 -17.22
N SER A 360 -0.49 -15.40 -17.39
CA SER A 360 -1.34 -14.47 -16.63
C SER A 360 -1.49 -14.90 -15.18
N ILE A 361 -1.60 -16.20 -14.92
CA ILE A 361 -1.59 -16.79 -13.57
C ILE A 361 -0.19 -16.66 -12.94
N GLY A 362 0.87 -17.07 -13.66
CA GLY A 362 2.26 -17.02 -13.18
C GLY A 362 2.77 -15.62 -12.83
N ARG A 363 2.21 -14.56 -13.44
CA ARG A 363 2.48 -13.16 -13.06
C ARG A 363 2.14 -12.86 -11.59
N TRP A 364 1.19 -13.59 -10.99
CA TRP A 364 0.76 -13.40 -9.60
C TRP A 364 1.30 -14.47 -8.66
N HIS A 365 1.59 -15.67 -9.17
CA HIS A 365 2.06 -16.80 -8.39
C HIS A 365 3.43 -17.30 -8.86
N SER A 366 4.44 -17.16 -7.99
CA SER A 366 5.84 -17.47 -8.33
C SER A 366 6.06 -18.96 -8.59
N GLU A 367 5.26 -19.81 -7.96
CA GLU A 367 5.22 -21.26 -8.01
C GLU A 367 4.71 -21.73 -9.38
N VAL A 368 3.71 -21.03 -9.92
CA VAL A 368 3.17 -21.25 -11.27
C VAL A 368 4.17 -20.76 -12.31
N ALA A 369 4.77 -19.59 -12.10
CA ALA A 369 5.85 -19.10 -12.97
C ALA A 369 7.06 -20.06 -12.99
N GLU A 370 7.42 -20.63 -11.85
CA GLU A 370 8.49 -21.62 -11.75
C GLU A 370 8.13 -22.94 -12.42
N HIS A 371 6.90 -23.42 -12.28
CA HIS A 371 6.41 -24.57 -13.03
C HIS A 371 6.47 -24.35 -14.55
N ILE A 372 6.01 -23.18 -15.04
CA ILE A 372 6.10 -22.82 -16.46
C ILE A 372 7.57 -22.81 -16.92
N LEU A 373 8.47 -22.16 -16.16
CA LEU A 373 9.90 -22.10 -16.48
C LEU A 373 10.65 -23.43 -16.32
N ASN A 374 10.04 -24.44 -15.68
CA ASN A 374 10.54 -25.81 -15.58
C ASN A 374 10.03 -26.72 -16.72
N THR A 375 9.13 -26.24 -17.58
CA THR A 375 8.46 -27.02 -18.62
C THR A 375 8.93 -26.56 -20.00
N PRO A 376 9.88 -27.26 -20.66
CA PRO A 376 10.53 -26.78 -21.89
C PRO A 376 9.56 -26.42 -23.01
N ALA A 377 8.55 -27.26 -23.28
CA ALA A 377 7.56 -27.01 -24.33
C ALA A 377 6.82 -25.67 -24.15
N LEU A 378 6.45 -25.32 -22.90
CA LEU A 378 5.85 -24.01 -22.61
C LEU A 378 6.86 -22.88 -22.83
N CYS A 379 8.10 -23.05 -22.36
CA CYS A 379 9.18 -22.07 -22.56
C CYS A 379 9.49 -21.77 -24.03
N ASP A 380 9.35 -22.77 -24.91
CA ASP A 380 9.59 -22.63 -26.34
C ASP A 380 8.48 -21.80 -27.01
N GLU A 381 7.22 -21.94 -26.57
CA GLU A 381 6.10 -21.13 -27.05
C GLU A 381 6.08 -19.69 -26.50
N LEU A 382 6.70 -19.42 -25.33
CA LEU A 382 6.68 -18.07 -24.74
C LEU A 382 7.41 -17.03 -25.57
N SER A 383 6.78 -15.88 -25.77
CA SER A 383 7.41 -14.64 -26.22
C SER A 383 8.21 -13.94 -25.11
N GLY A 384 9.11 -13.02 -25.49
CA GLY A 384 9.79 -12.13 -24.52
C GLY A 384 8.83 -11.28 -23.69
N GLY A 385 7.65 -10.93 -24.25
CA GLY A 385 6.59 -10.23 -23.54
C GLY A 385 5.97 -11.05 -22.40
N GLU A 386 5.78 -12.35 -22.61
CA GLU A 386 5.27 -13.29 -21.60
C GLU A 386 6.31 -13.61 -20.53
N LEU A 387 7.58 -13.81 -20.93
CA LEU A 387 8.70 -13.93 -20.00
C LEU A 387 8.80 -12.68 -19.10
N ALA A 388 8.72 -11.48 -19.67
CA ALA A 388 8.68 -10.24 -18.88
C ALA A 388 7.45 -10.16 -17.95
N LYS A 389 6.30 -10.68 -18.38
CA LYS A 389 5.05 -10.74 -17.59
C LYS A 389 5.19 -11.65 -16.36
N LEU A 390 5.85 -12.81 -16.50
CA LEU A 390 6.16 -13.72 -15.39
C LEU A 390 7.09 -13.09 -14.34
N GLY A 391 8.19 -12.45 -14.77
CA GLY A 391 9.14 -11.84 -13.85
C GLY A 391 8.67 -10.52 -13.20
N LYS A 392 7.68 -9.83 -13.79
CA LYS A 392 7.25 -8.47 -13.41
C LYS A 392 7.01 -8.25 -11.92
N ASN A 393 6.45 -9.23 -11.21
CA ASN A 393 6.13 -9.12 -9.78
C ASN A 393 7.11 -9.87 -8.86
N HIS A 394 7.99 -10.72 -9.40
CA HIS A 394 8.76 -11.70 -8.63
C HIS A 394 10.27 -11.61 -8.93
N GLU A 395 11.07 -11.01 -8.03
CA GLU A 395 12.52 -10.83 -8.25
C GLU A 395 13.24 -12.15 -8.58
N ARG A 396 12.87 -13.25 -7.90
CA ARG A 396 13.42 -14.59 -8.13
C ARG A 396 13.20 -15.10 -9.56
N ILE A 397 12.00 -14.87 -10.10
CA ILE A 397 11.61 -15.28 -11.46
C ILE A 397 12.30 -14.38 -12.48
N ALA A 398 12.29 -13.06 -12.28
CA ALA A 398 13.02 -12.12 -13.12
C ALA A 398 14.52 -12.46 -13.21
N LYS A 399 15.15 -12.77 -12.07
CA LYS A 399 16.56 -13.19 -12.00
C LYS A 399 16.81 -14.48 -12.77
N ARG A 400 15.93 -15.48 -12.63
CA ARG A 400 16.02 -16.74 -13.39
C ARG A 400 15.94 -16.49 -14.89
N ILE A 401 15.00 -15.65 -15.34
CA ILE A 401 14.83 -15.32 -16.76
C ILE A 401 16.07 -14.62 -17.33
N ILE A 402 16.59 -13.59 -16.64
CA ILE A 402 17.80 -12.87 -17.06
C ILE A 402 19.04 -13.77 -17.07
N ASN A 403 19.14 -14.73 -16.16
CA ASN A 403 20.26 -15.65 -16.08
C ASN A 403 20.13 -16.88 -17.02
N THR A 404 19.09 -16.96 -17.86
CA THR A 404 18.85 -18.08 -18.78
C THR A 404 19.18 -17.66 -20.22
N PRO A 405 20.31 -18.10 -20.81
CA PRO A 405 20.77 -17.58 -22.11
C PRO A 405 19.81 -17.80 -23.27
N THR A 406 19.07 -18.91 -23.29
CA THR A 406 18.09 -19.24 -24.34
C THR A 406 16.90 -18.28 -24.41
N PHE A 407 16.72 -17.41 -23.41
CA PHE A 407 15.70 -16.35 -23.43
C PHE A 407 16.22 -15.02 -23.95
N TRP A 408 17.54 -14.81 -24.09
CA TRP A 408 18.10 -13.50 -24.45
C TRP A 408 17.67 -13.06 -25.86
N ASP A 409 17.55 -14.00 -26.80
CA ASP A 409 17.09 -13.71 -28.16
C ASP A 409 15.61 -13.31 -28.20
N LYS A 410 14.79 -13.92 -27.32
CA LYS A 410 13.37 -13.61 -27.15
C LYS A 410 13.12 -12.24 -26.50
N LEU A 411 14.04 -11.76 -25.65
CA LEU A 411 13.87 -10.53 -24.87
C LEU A 411 14.24 -9.28 -25.68
N THR A 412 13.31 -8.33 -25.74
CA THR A 412 13.51 -6.96 -26.25
C THR A 412 13.93 -5.99 -25.15
N ALA A 413 14.41 -4.79 -25.52
CA ALA A 413 14.72 -3.71 -24.56
C ALA A 413 13.55 -3.38 -23.64
N GLU A 414 12.32 -3.30 -24.17
CA GLU A 414 11.12 -3.11 -23.35
C GLU A 414 10.89 -4.25 -22.35
N ASN A 415 11.19 -5.50 -22.73
CA ASN A 415 11.04 -6.64 -21.84
C ASN A 415 12.00 -6.54 -20.66
N LEU A 416 13.25 -6.13 -20.91
CA LEU A 416 14.27 -5.88 -19.90
C LEU A 416 13.87 -4.74 -18.96
N ILE A 417 13.32 -3.64 -19.47
CA ILE A 417 12.76 -2.53 -18.68
C ILE A 417 11.55 -2.99 -17.85
N LYS A 418 10.64 -3.80 -18.42
CA LYS A 418 9.49 -4.38 -17.70
C LYS A 418 9.92 -5.32 -16.56
N LEU A 419 11.01 -6.07 -16.74
CA LEU A 419 11.61 -6.93 -15.73
C LEU A 419 12.34 -6.14 -14.63
N SER A 420 13.00 -5.03 -14.98
CA SER A 420 13.85 -4.29 -14.04
C SER A 420 13.10 -3.25 -13.19
N ARG A 421 11.94 -2.75 -13.66
CA ARG A 421 11.18 -1.65 -13.03
C ARG A 421 10.87 -1.78 -11.53
N LYS A 422 10.66 -3.00 -11.02
CA LYS A 422 10.35 -3.24 -9.60
C LYS A 422 11.52 -3.78 -8.78
N HIS A 423 12.62 -4.17 -9.43
CA HIS A 423 13.62 -5.07 -8.84
C HIS A 423 15.04 -4.52 -9.06
N PRO A 424 15.62 -3.76 -8.12
CA PRO A 424 16.92 -3.12 -8.29
C PRO A 424 18.03 -4.08 -8.75
N LYS A 425 18.09 -5.28 -8.16
CA LYS A 425 19.12 -6.29 -8.47
C LYS A 425 19.07 -6.80 -9.91
N ILE A 426 17.93 -6.66 -10.59
CA ILE A 426 17.77 -7.05 -12.00
C ILE A 426 18.46 -6.04 -12.92
N ILE A 427 18.54 -4.76 -12.51
CA ILE A 427 19.26 -3.71 -13.23
C ILE A 427 20.75 -4.03 -13.24
N ASP A 428 21.32 -4.39 -12.08
CA ASP A 428 22.72 -4.79 -11.95
C ASP A 428 23.05 -6.00 -12.86
N LEU A 429 22.16 -7.00 -12.92
CA LEU A 429 22.35 -8.18 -13.79
C LEU A 429 22.30 -7.84 -15.28
N ILE A 430 21.46 -6.87 -15.68
CA ILE A 430 21.37 -6.40 -17.07
C ILE A 430 22.60 -5.57 -17.44
N ILE A 431 23.03 -4.62 -16.59
CA ILE A 431 24.21 -3.78 -16.84
C ILE A 431 25.49 -4.63 -16.97
N ASN A 432 25.62 -5.65 -16.12
CA ASN A 432 26.78 -6.57 -16.17
C ASN A 432 26.68 -7.62 -17.30
N ASN A 433 25.60 -7.66 -18.07
CA ASN A 433 25.46 -8.54 -19.23
C ASN A 433 25.45 -7.73 -20.53
N ARG A 434 26.59 -7.74 -21.24
CA ARG A 434 26.80 -6.99 -22.47
C ARG A 434 25.69 -7.18 -23.51
N ILE A 435 25.23 -8.41 -23.73
CA ILE A 435 24.18 -8.70 -24.73
C ILE A 435 22.85 -8.04 -24.37
N LEU A 436 22.53 -7.95 -23.08
CA LEU A 436 21.27 -7.38 -22.59
C LEU A 436 21.31 -5.86 -22.50
N ILE A 437 22.43 -5.26 -22.08
CA ILE A 437 22.59 -3.80 -22.08
C ILE A 437 22.72 -3.25 -23.50
N ASP A 438 23.41 -3.93 -24.41
CA ASP A 438 23.53 -3.52 -25.83
C ASP A 438 22.13 -3.45 -26.48
N LYS A 439 21.23 -4.40 -26.20
CA LYS A 439 19.81 -4.32 -26.65
C LYS A 439 19.09 -3.05 -26.19
N ILE A 440 19.39 -2.53 -24.99
CA ILE A 440 18.78 -1.30 -24.45
C ILE A 440 19.42 -0.05 -25.09
N ILE A 441 20.74 -0.08 -25.30
CA ILE A 441 21.49 0.99 -25.97
C ILE A 441 21.01 1.14 -27.42
N THR A 442 20.96 0.05 -28.19
CA THR A 442 20.53 0.05 -29.61
C THR A 442 19.05 0.44 -29.80
N ALA A 443 18.23 0.35 -28.74
CA ALA A 443 16.84 0.77 -28.76
C ALA A 443 16.62 2.22 -28.28
N ASP A 444 17.69 2.96 -27.94
CA ASP A 444 17.64 4.32 -27.34
C ASP A 444 16.84 4.42 -26.02
N LEU A 445 16.56 3.31 -25.34
CA LEU A 445 15.77 3.27 -24.10
C LEU A 445 16.61 3.42 -22.81
N LEU A 446 17.84 3.95 -22.92
CA LEU A 446 18.71 4.23 -21.77
C LEU A 446 18.08 5.20 -20.76
N SER A 447 17.24 6.15 -21.22
CA SER A 447 16.48 7.06 -20.36
C SER A 447 15.50 6.29 -19.46
N SER A 448 14.61 5.50 -20.05
CA SER A 448 13.60 4.70 -19.32
C SER A 448 14.20 3.54 -18.51
N PHE A 449 15.38 3.06 -18.89
CA PHE A 449 16.14 2.13 -18.04
C PHE A 449 16.82 2.86 -16.86
N GLY A 450 17.31 4.07 -17.08
CA GLY A 450 17.81 4.98 -16.04
C GLY A 450 16.73 5.44 -15.07
N GLU A 451 15.49 5.62 -15.52
CA GLU A 451 14.31 5.82 -14.68
C GLU A 451 14.12 4.67 -13.71
N ASN A 452 14.14 3.42 -14.19
CA ASN A 452 14.04 2.25 -13.34
C ASN A 452 15.17 2.22 -12.30
N PHE A 453 16.41 2.56 -12.68
CA PHE A 453 17.54 2.66 -11.74
C PHE A 453 17.31 3.75 -10.69
N ALA A 454 16.77 4.89 -11.09
CA ALA A 454 16.45 5.98 -10.19
C ALA A 454 15.29 5.65 -9.23
N ILE A 455 14.22 5.02 -9.73
CA ILE A 455 13.08 4.53 -8.94
C ILE A 455 13.54 3.45 -7.95
N ALA A 456 14.35 2.49 -8.41
CA ALA A 456 14.77 1.35 -7.61
C ALA A 456 15.75 1.73 -6.49
N ASN A 457 16.65 2.70 -6.74
CA ASN A 457 17.68 3.11 -5.76
C ASN A 457 17.32 4.37 -4.95
N PHE A 458 16.40 5.22 -5.43
CA PHE A 458 16.02 6.49 -4.78
C PHE A 458 14.49 6.69 -4.60
N GLY A 459 13.65 5.76 -5.07
CA GLY A 459 12.25 5.62 -4.62
C GLY A 459 11.22 6.59 -5.18
N ASN A 460 11.38 7.11 -6.42
CA ASN A 460 10.53 8.17 -6.95
C ASN A 460 10.07 7.98 -8.41
N GLU A 461 8.75 7.81 -8.64
CA GLU A 461 8.15 7.72 -9.99
C GLU A 461 7.99 9.09 -10.70
N ASN A 462 8.16 10.23 -10.02
CA ASN A 462 7.85 11.57 -10.55
C ASN A 462 9.07 12.40 -11.01
N LEU A 463 10.17 11.76 -11.45
CA LEU A 463 11.43 12.48 -11.70
C LEU A 463 11.58 13.14 -13.09
N LEU A 464 10.69 12.91 -14.07
CA LEU A 464 10.95 13.27 -15.49
C LEU A 464 9.84 14.01 -16.27
N ALA A 465 8.92 14.72 -15.63
CA ALA A 465 8.00 15.62 -16.33
C ALA A 465 8.59 17.01 -16.66
N ILE A 466 9.93 17.20 -16.63
CA ILE A 466 10.58 18.52 -16.79
C ILE A 466 11.86 18.39 -17.64
N PRO A 467 11.93 19.02 -18.84
CA PRO A 467 13.14 19.11 -19.64
C PRO A 467 14.31 19.76 -18.89
N SER A 468 15.54 19.39 -19.24
CA SER A 468 16.77 19.84 -18.56
C SER A 468 16.96 21.37 -18.52
N ARG A 469 16.31 22.14 -19.40
CA ARG A 469 16.34 23.63 -19.39
C ARG A 469 15.32 24.31 -18.46
N GLU A 470 14.27 23.62 -18.02
CA GLU A 470 13.29 24.18 -17.06
C GLU A 470 13.66 23.90 -15.60
N ARG A 471 14.59 22.96 -15.40
CA ARG A 471 15.15 22.57 -14.10
C ARG A 471 15.86 23.70 -13.35
N THR A 472 16.13 24.85 -13.98
CA THR A 472 16.68 26.06 -13.34
C THR A 472 15.63 27.15 -13.07
N ARG A 473 14.41 27.07 -13.61
CA ARG A 473 13.35 28.09 -13.41
C ARG A 473 12.31 27.71 -12.35
N LEU A 474 12.00 26.41 -12.20
CA LEU A 474 11.04 25.91 -11.19
C LEU A 474 11.66 25.55 -9.83
N PHE A 475 12.98 25.53 -9.74
CA PHE A 475 13.70 25.09 -8.54
C PHE A 475 13.87 26.16 -7.44
N PRO A 476 14.06 27.48 -7.73
CA PRO A 476 14.30 28.46 -6.67
C PRO A 476 13.19 28.51 -5.62
N SER A 477 11.91 28.56 -6.02
CA SER A 477 10.78 28.67 -5.10
C SER A 477 10.55 27.39 -4.28
N LYS A 478 10.78 26.20 -4.85
CA LYS A 478 10.68 24.93 -4.10
C LYS A 478 11.88 24.74 -3.16
N PHE A 479 13.08 25.17 -3.55
CA PHE A 479 14.27 25.11 -2.70
C PHE A 479 14.16 26.10 -1.53
N LEU A 480 13.72 27.34 -1.77
CA LEU A 480 13.41 28.33 -0.73
C LEU A 480 12.40 27.80 0.31
N ARG A 481 11.36 27.08 -0.12
CA ARG A 481 10.39 26.43 0.79
C ARG A 481 10.99 25.27 1.59
N ILE A 482 11.95 24.54 1.03
CA ILE A 482 12.72 23.52 1.78
C ILE A 482 13.64 24.20 2.79
N GLU A 483 14.33 25.27 2.42
CA GLU A 483 15.18 26.04 3.33
C GLU A 483 14.36 26.69 4.46
N ALA A 484 13.15 27.18 4.18
CA ALA A 484 12.19 27.62 5.20
C ALA A 484 11.81 26.48 6.14
N ALA A 485 11.34 25.33 5.62
CA ALA A 485 11.04 24.14 6.41
C ALA A 485 12.21 23.66 7.29
N LEU A 486 13.42 23.70 6.75
CA LEU A 486 14.65 23.35 7.45
C LEU A 486 15.04 24.36 8.52
N SER A 487 14.91 25.66 8.22
CA SER A 487 15.21 26.75 9.15
C SER A 487 14.23 26.71 10.33
N THR A 488 12.93 26.57 10.06
CA THR A 488 11.88 26.40 11.08
C THR A 488 12.08 25.13 11.89
N ALA A 489 12.40 23.99 11.27
CA ALA A 489 12.70 22.75 12.01
C ALA A 489 13.94 22.88 12.90
N LYS A 490 14.99 23.56 12.43
CA LYS A 490 16.20 23.85 13.23
C LYS A 490 15.89 24.85 14.36
N ALA A 491 15.04 25.85 14.13
CA ALA A 491 14.63 26.83 15.13
C ALA A 491 13.79 26.20 16.25
N LEU A 492 12.83 25.34 15.91
CA LEU A 492 11.99 24.60 16.87
C LEU A 492 12.77 23.60 17.73
N LEU A 493 13.98 23.20 17.33
CA LEU A 493 14.89 22.35 18.12
C LEU A 493 15.82 23.14 19.06
N LEU A 494 15.88 24.46 18.97
CA LEU A 494 16.67 25.29 19.88
C LEU A 494 15.89 25.54 21.18
N PRO A 495 16.47 25.29 22.36
CA PRO A 495 15.78 25.53 23.63
C PRO A 495 15.50 27.02 23.80
N THR A 496 14.24 27.37 24.05
CA THR A 496 13.80 28.75 24.32
C THR A 496 14.27 29.22 25.69
N ASN A 497 15.56 29.56 25.82
CA ASN A 497 16.10 30.30 26.95
C ASN A 497 15.62 31.76 26.92
N LYS A 498 14.33 31.97 27.23
CA LYS A 498 13.84 33.26 27.71
C LYS A 498 14.07 33.31 29.23
N MET A 499 15.29 33.66 29.62
CA MET A 499 15.45 34.39 30.89
C MET A 499 14.76 35.75 30.69
N GLN A 500 13.65 35.95 31.41
CA GLN A 500 13.19 37.29 31.79
C GLN A 500 13.99 37.73 33.04
N PRO A 501 14.12 39.05 33.26
CA PRO A 501 15.41 39.70 33.54
C PRO A 501 16.05 39.38 34.89
#